data_AF-A0A4R8HS95-F1
#
_entry.id   AF-A0A4R8HS95-F1
#
_cell.length_a   1.000
_cell.length_b   1.000
_cell.length_c   1.000
_cell.angle_alpha   90.00
_cell.angle_beta   90.00
_cell.angle_gamma   90.00
#
_symmetry.space_group_name_H-M   'P 1'
#
loop_
_entity.id
_entity.type
_entity.pdbx_description
1 polymer ?
#
loop_
_entity_poly.entity_id
_entity_poly.type
_entity_poly.pdbx_seq_one_letter_code
_entity_poly.pdbx_strand_id
1 'polypeptide(L)'
;MLRTILVALIVCLALVGGAATALYLYNRPTELRVAVAQGAQDYRLLTAAAQAFSHQHEPVRLKVVPVVDSAAAAAALEQGSADLAVARSDALPPSAQAIVVLHRNAAVLVAPGGSKIKRVADLRGKRIGVVQEIVGGHGNVRLLGTILAQYDIPEQGFATVTLQPGEVEAALRARKVDAIFLVAVPQIGPASEIIHQIVAGAGKPPVFLPVAEAQAIAKRYPTLESTEIVHGAFGGDPPRPEKALETTSVAVLLVGRASIPASVAGEATRQFLTHRSTIAALAPLANNIEAPSTDKDAAVPAHQGAIDFIDGNERGFFDKYSDFFYLGAMLASLLGSAAAALASRMRTKTHQRSEQLIERLLEILPAARAAQDVAELDSYERELDQALVSSVADLRLRNMDGTALHVVSLALDQARLAIQDRRRTLCEAKGAATVTPLKNIRIAE
;
A
#
# COMPACT_ATOMS: atom_id res chain seq x y z
N MET A 1 36.98 -12.65 19.43
CA MET A 1 35.99 -11.72 19.99
C MET A 1 35.65 -10.59 19.03
N LEU A 2 36.64 -9.86 18.48
CA LEU A 2 36.36 -8.77 17.54
C LEU A 2 35.56 -9.22 16.30
N ARG A 3 35.95 -10.34 15.66
CA ARG A 3 35.25 -10.90 14.48
C ARG A 3 33.79 -11.25 14.73
N THR A 4 33.45 -11.82 15.90
CA THR A 4 32.07 -12.22 16.21
C THR A 4 31.18 -11.03 16.55
N ILE A 5 31.74 -10.02 17.22
CA ILE A 5 31.04 -8.74 17.49
C ILE A 5 30.80 -7.98 16.18
N LEU A 6 31.78 -7.98 15.28
CA LEU A 6 31.66 -7.31 13.97
C LEU A 6 30.58 -7.98 13.10
N VAL A 7 30.51 -9.31 13.09
CA VAL A 7 29.46 -10.05 12.37
C VAL A 7 28.07 -9.75 12.94
N ALA A 8 27.92 -9.73 14.27
CA ALA A 8 26.65 -9.37 14.91
C ALA A 8 26.20 -7.94 14.59
N LEU A 9 27.15 -6.99 14.58
CA LEU A 9 26.88 -5.60 14.22
C LEU A 9 26.43 -5.46 12.76
N ILE A 10 27.10 -6.16 11.83
CA ILE A 10 26.75 -6.15 10.40
C ILE A 10 25.34 -6.71 10.18
N VAL A 11 24.98 -7.81 10.84
CA VAL A 11 23.64 -8.40 10.74
C VAL A 11 22.57 -7.45 11.29
N CYS A 12 22.84 -6.80 12.42
CA CYS A 12 21.92 -5.82 13.00
C CYS A 12 21.72 -4.61 12.06
N LEU A 13 22.82 -4.09 11.49
CA LEU A 13 22.77 -2.95 10.57
C LEU A 13 22.06 -3.32 9.27
N ALA A 14 22.24 -4.55 8.77
CA ALA A 14 21.53 -5.08 7.60
C ALA A 14 20.02 -5.25 7.86
N LEU A 15 19.62 -5.69 9.05
CA LEU A 15 18.21 -5.78 9.43
C LEU A 15 17.55 -4.40 9.55
N VAL A 16 18.23 -3.44 10.20
CA VAL A 16 17.74 -2.06 10.30
C VAL A 16 17.67 -1.40 8.93
N GLY A 17 18.69 -1.57 8.09
CA GLY A 17 18.69 -1.07 6.71
C GLY A 17 17.61 -1.71 5.85
N GLY A 18 17.38 -3.02 6.00
CA GLY A 18 16.30 -3.75 5.33
C GLY A 18 14.92 -3.26 5.76
N ALA A 19 14.70 -3.08 7.07
CA ALA A 19 13.46 -2.54 7.61
C ALA A 19 13.22 -1.10 7.13
N ALA A 20 14.24 -0.24 7.16
CA ALA A 20 14.15 1.13 6.66
C ALA A 20 13.85 1.19 5.16
N THR A 21 14.46 0.30 4.37
CA THR A 21 14.21 0.20 2.92
C THR A 21 12.79 -0.30 2.65
N ALA A 22 12.31 -1.30 3.39
CA ALA A 22 10.95 -1.80 3.27
C ALA A 22 9.91 -0.72 3.63
N LEU A 23 10.15 0.03 4.72
CA LEU A 23 9.31 1.16 5.13
C LEU A 23 9.30 2.28 4.08
N TYR A 24 10.46 2.57 3.51
CA TYR A 24 10.59 3.56 2.45
C TYR A 24 9.85 3.13 1.18
N LEU A 25 9.96 1.87 0.76
CA LEU A 25 9.24 1.33 -0.39
C LEU A 25 7.72 1.26 -0.14
N TYR A 26 7.31 0.94 1.09
CA TYR A 26 5.90 0.92 1.48
C TYR A 26 5.28 2.31 1.51
N ASN A 27 6.03 3.32 1.93
CA ASN A 27 5.57 4.72 1.98
C ASN A 27 5.69 5.46 0.63
N ARG A 28 6.16 4.80 -0.44
CA ARG A 28 6.21 5.45 -1.76
C ARG A 28 4.79 5.62 -2.31
N PRO A 29 4.39 6.82 -2.73
CA PRO A 29 3.10 7.03 -3.34
C PRO A 29 3.02 6.25 -4.67
N THR A 30 1.90 5.57 -4.89
CA THR A 30 1.63 4.89 -6.15
C THR A 30 1.06 5.89 -7.15
N GLU A 31 1.76 6.12 -8.26
CA GLU A 31 1.27 6.97 -9.34
C GLU A 31 0.42 6.16 -10.32
N LEU A 32 -0.81 6.60 -10.56
CA LEU A 32 -1.73 6.02 -11.54
C LEU A 32 -1.89 6.98 -12.73
N ARG A 33 -1.66 6.46 -13.94
CA ARG A 33 -1.85 7.22 -15.17
C ARG A 33 -3.33 7.19 -15.56
N VAL A 34 -3.97 8.35 -15.66
CA VAL A 34 -5.40 8.46 -15.95
C VAL A 34 -5.65 9.05 -17.32
N ALA A 35 -6.14 8.25 -18.26
CA ALA A 35 -6.51 8.72 -19.59
C ALA A 35 -7.86 9.44 -19.58
N VAL A 36 -7.91 10.66 -20.09
CA VAL A 36 -9.13 11.48 -20.14
C VAL A 36 -9.15 12.37 -21.38
N ALA A 37 -10.33 12.50 -21.99
CA ALA A 37 -10.50 13.30 -23.19
C ALA A 37 -10.19 14.79 -22.93
N GLN A 38 -9.40 15.40 -23.80
CA GLN A 38 -9.12 16.83 -23.78
C GLN A 38 -10.40 17.64 -24.02
N GLY A 39 -10.52 18.79 -23.36
CA GLY A 39 -11.64 19.71 -23.53
C GLY A 39 -12.92 19.32 -22.76
N ALA A 40 -13.01 18.10 -22.24
CA ALA A 40 -14.10 17.68 -21.38
C ALA A 40 -14.01 18.29 -19.97
N GLN A 41 -15.16 18.47 -19.31
CA GLN A 41 -15.20 18.87 -17.89
C GLN A 41 -14.47 17.86 -16.99
N ASP A 42 -14.47 16.58 -17.40
CA ASP A 42 -13.73 15.49 -16.78
C ASP A 42 -12.23 15.76 -16.66
N TYR A 43 -11.63 16.42 -17.67
CA TYR A 43 -10.21 16.78 -17.63
C TYR A 43 -9.92 17.74 -16.47
N ARG A 44 -10.81 18.73 -16.26
CA ARG A 44 -10.68 19.68 -15.14
C ARG A 44 -10.92 18.99 -13.80
N LEU A 45 -11.91 18.11 -13.71
CA LEU A 45 -12.20 17.32 -12.51
C LEU A 45 -11.00 16.48 -12.09
N LEU A 46 -10.40 15.72 -13.02
CA LEU A 46 -9.25 14.89 -12.71
C LEU A 46 -7.97 15.67 -12.44
N THR A 47 -7.79 16.82 -13.09
CA THR A 47 -6.68 17.72 -12.77
C THR A 47 -6.82 18.29 -11.36
N ALA A 48 -8.03 18.69 -10.97
CA ALA A 48 -8.34 19.11 -9.60
C ALA A 48 -8.13 17.97 -8.58
N ALA A 49 -8.54 16.75 -8.92
CA ALA A 49 -8.29 15.56 -8.08
C ALA A 49 -6.79 15.29 -7.90
N ALA A 50 -6.01 15.33 -9.00
CA ALA A 50 -4.56 15.17 -8.95
C ALA A 50 -3.89 16.22 -8.05
N GLN A 51 -4.33 17.48 -8.15
CA GLN A 51 -3.84 18.57 -7.30
C GLN A 51 -4.22 18.36 -5.82
N ALA A 52 -5.48 17.98 -5.55
CA ALA A 52 -5.96 17.72 -4.19
C ALA A 52 -5.19 16.57 -3.53
N PHE A 53 -4.98 15.46 -4.25
CA PHE A 53 -4.25 14.31 -3.73
C PHE A 53 -2.78 14.65 -3.48
N SER A 54 -2.16 15.39 -4.39
CA SER A 54 -0.77 15.86 -4.20
C SER A 54 -0.62 16.77 -2.99
N HIS A 55 -1.54 17.70 -2.79
CA HIS A 55 -1.50 18.64 -1.66
C HIS A 55 -1.68 17.93 -0.32
N GLN A 56 -2.56 16.93 -0.26
CA GLN A 56 -2.87 16.17 0.96
C GLN A 56 -1.90 15.02 1.23
N HIS A 57 -0.85 14.88 0.41
CA HIS A 57 0.15 13.84 0.56
C HIS A 57 -0.42 12.41 0.56
N GLU A 58 -1.52 12.19 -0.16
CA GLU A 58 -2.20 10.89 -0.24
C GLU A 58 -1.28 9.73 -0.72
N PRO A 59 -1.55 8.47 -0.40
CA PRO A 59 -0.73 7.35 -0.88
C PRO A 59 -0.92 7.06 -2.38
N VAL A 60 -2.04 7.49 -2.99
CA VAL A 60 -2.25 7.37 -4.44
C VAL A 60 -2.15 8.75 -5.09
N ARG A 61 -1.44 8.82 -6.21
CA ARG A 61 -1.22 10.04 -7.01
C ARG A 61 -1.79 9.81 -8.40
N LEU A 62 -2.40 10.85 -8.97
CA LEU A 62 -2.94 10.79 -10.32
C LEU A 62 -2.03 11.55 -11.27
N LYS A 63 -1.68 10.92 -12.38
CA LYS A 63 -1.02 11.55 -13.52
C LYS A 63 -1.99 11.60 -14.69
N VAL A 64 -2.58 12.76 -14.92
CA VAL A 64 -3.57 12.96 -15.99
C VAL A 64 -2.89 12.86 -17.36
N VAL A 65 -3.37 11.97 -18.21
CA VAL A 65 -2.91 11.74 -19.58
C VAL A 65 -4.01 12.22 -20.54
N PRO A 66 -3.84 13.40 -21.15
CA PRO A 66 -4.85 13.94 -22.05
C PRO A 66 -4.88 13.18 -23.38
N VAL A 67 -6.07 12.72 -23.79
CA VAL A 67 -6.31 12.02 -25.06
C VAL A 67 -7.35 12.75 -25.92
N VAL A 68 -7.50 12.35 -27.18
CA VAL A 68 -8.38 13.05 -28.14
C VAL A 68 -9.87 12.90 -27.82
N ASP A 69 -10.31 11.71 -27.38
CA ASP A 69 -11.71 11.42 -27.10
C ASP A 69 -11.85 10.25 -26.09
N SER A 70 -13.09 9.91 -25.73
CA SER A 70 -13.38 8.82 -24.79
C SER A 70 -13.03 7.44 -25.36
N ALA A 71 -13.09 7.25 -26.68
CA ALA A 71 -12.70 6.00 -27.33
C ALA A 71 -11.18 5.77 -27.22
N ALA A 72 -10.38 6.82 -27.41
CA ALA A 72 -8.94 6.79 -27.17
C ALA A 72 -8.60 6.55 -25.69
N ALA A 73 -9.40 7.06 -24.75
CA ALA A 73 -9.22 6.77 -23.32
C ALA A 73 -9.45 5.29 -23.01
N ALA A 74 -10.53 4.71 -23.55
CA ALA A 74 -10.83 3.28 -23.43
C ALA A 74 -9.75 2.41 -24.09
N ALA A 75 -9.26 2.80 -25.27
CA ALA A 75 -8.17 2.10 -25.95
C ALA A 75 -6.85 2.20 -25.17
N ALA A 76 -6.55 3.35 -24.56
CA ALA A 76 -5.36 3.54 -23.75
C ALA A 76 -5.35 2.62 -22.51
N LEU A 77 -6.53 2.41 -21.91
CA LEU A 77 -6.74 1.47 -20.81
C LEU A 77 -6.48 0.03 -21.25
N GLU A 78 -7.14 -0.43 -22.33
CA GLU A 78 -7.00 -1.79 -22.87
C GLU A 78 -5.55 -2.11 -23.26
N GLN A 79 -4.84 -1.16 -23.86
CA GLN A 79 -3.43 -1.32 -24.24
C GLN A 79 -2.46 -1.27 -23.05
N GLY A 80 -2.93 -0.96 -21.84
CA GLY A 80 -2.09 -0.78 -20.64
C GLY A 80 -1.19 0.45 -20.70
N SER A 81 -1.43 1.37 -21.63
CA SER A 81 -0.73 2.65 -21.71
C SER A 81 -1.23 3.66 -20.66
N ALA A 82 -2.41 3.42 -20.09
CA ALA A 82 -2.94 4.08 -18.91
C ALA A 82 -3.41 3.04 -17.89
N ASP A 83 -3.33 3.38 -16.60
CA ASP A 83 -3.80 2.51 -15.52
C ASP A 83 -5.31 2.69 -15.32
N LEU A 84 -5.76 3.94 -15.38
CA LEU A 84 -7.15 4.35 -15.26
C LEU A 84 -7.59 5.10 -16.52
N ALA A 85 -8.90 5.12 -16.78
CA ALA A 85 -9.49 5.93 -17.84
C ALA A 85 -10.86 6.46 -17.42
N VAL A 86 -11.23 7.62 -17.98
CA VAL A 86 -12.60 8.12 -17.91
C VAL A 86 -13.40 7.55 -19.08
N ALA A 87 -14.47 6.83 -18.76
CA ALA A 87 -15.30 6.17 -19.75
C ALA A 87 -16.79 6.28 -19.39
N ARG A 88 -17.64 6.30 -20.41
CA ARG A 88 -19.10 6.26 -20.25
C ARG A 88 -19.57 4.82 -20.12
N SER A 89 -20.58 4.59 -19.29
CA SER A 89 -21.18 3.26 -19.07
C SER A 89 -21.65 2.59 -20.36
N ASP A 90 -22.14 3.35 -21.35
CA ASP A 90 -22.65 2.87 -22.64
C ASP A 90 -21.58 2.62 -23.72
N ALA A 91 -20.30 2.79 -23.37
CA ALA A 91 -19.14 2.64 -24.24
C ALA A 91 -17.91 2.11 -23.49
N LEU A 92 -18.12 1.29 -22.45
CA LEU A 92 -17.03 0.71 -21.66
C LEU A 92 -16.27 -0.36 -22.44
N PRO A 93 -14.94 -0.43 -22.28
CA PRO A 93 -14.17 -1.55 -22.80
C PRO A 93 -14.38 -2.80 -21.90
N PRO A 94 -14.21 -4.03 -22.42
CA PRO A 94 -14.56 -5.25 -21.68
C PRO A 94 -13.76 -5.48 -20.39
N SER A 95 -12.53 -4.96 -20.29
CA SER A 95 -11.69 -5.12 -19.08
C SER A 95 -11.92 -4.04 -18.02
N ALA A 96 -12.78 -3.06 -18.28
CA ALA A 96 -13.03 -1.94 -17.37
C ALA A 96 -13.80 -2.39 -16.13
N GLN A 97 -13.25 -2.05 -14.97
CA GLN A 97 -13.91 -2.15 -13.67
C GLN A 97 -14.03 -0.76 -13.04
N ALA A 98 -15.20 -0.45 -12.48
CA ALA A 98 -15.46 0.86 -11.88
C ALA A 98 -14.66 1.06 -10.59
N ILE A 99 -13.91 2.16 -10.52
CA ILE A 99 -13.26 2.65 -9.30
C ILE A 99 -14.18 3.64 -8.59
N VAL A 100 -14.76 4.57 -9.34
CA VAL A 100 -15.70 5.57 -8.83
C VAL A 100 -16.62 6.09 -9.93
N VAL A 101 -17.86 6.44 -9.58
CA VAL A 101 -18.76 7.18 -10.47
C VAL A 101 -18.41 8.66 -10.35
N LEU A 102 -18.03 9.30 -11.46
CA LEU A 102 -17.65 10.72 -11.44
C LEU A 102 -18.88 11.62 -11.46
N HIS A 103 -19.85 11.30 -12.31
CA HIS A 103 -21.14 11.96 -12.40
C HIS A 103 -22.08 11.17 -13.33
N ARG A 104 -23.38 11.50 -13.26
CA ARG A 104 -24.43 10.93 -14.11
C ARG A 104 -25.00 12.02 -15.01
N ASN A 105 -24.99 11.79 -16.33
CA ASN A 105 -25.46 12.75 -17.31
C ASN A 105 -26.85 12.37 -17.79
N ALA A 106 -27.81 13.27 -17.60
CA ALA A 106 -29.17 13.09 -18.09
C ALA A 106 -29.26 13.43 -19.58
N ALA A 107 -29.99 12.63 -20.33
CA ALA A 107 -30.34 12.91 -21.71
C ALA A 107 -31.48 13.92 -21.75
N VAL A 108 -31.27 15.06 -22.40
CA VAL A 108 -32.24 16.16 -22.44
C VAL A 108 -32.64 16.40 -23.89
N LEU A 109 -33.92 16.15 -24.18
CA LEU A 109 -34.52 16.47 -25.47
C LEU A 109 -35.34 17.75 -25.34
N VAL A 110 -35.04 18.74 -26.18
CA VAL A 110 -35.62 20.07 -26.10
C VAL A 110 -36.02 20.56 -27.48
N ALA A 111 -37.28 20.93 -27.65
CA ALA A 111 -37.76 21.61 -28.84
C ALA A 111 -37.79 23.14 -28.63
N PRO A 112 -37.51 23.96 -29.66
CA PRO A 112 -37.63 25.40 -29.58
C PRO A 112 -39.07 25.82 -29.31
N GLY A 113 -39.24 26.92 -28.58
CA GLY A 113 -40.57 27.43 -28.23
C GLY A 113 -41.42 27.75 -29.47
N GLY A 114 -42.70 27.38 -29.41
CA GLY A 114 -43.62 27.48 -30.56
C GLY A 114 -43.53 26.33 -31.57
N SER A 115 -42.67 25.34 -31.32
CA SER A 115 -42.65 24.09 -32.09
C SER A 115 -43.93 23.28 -31.88
N LYS A 116 -44.29 22.47 -32.89
CA LYS A 116 -45.36 21.46 -32.78
C LYS A 116 -44.90 20.17 -32.08
N ILE A 117 -43.60 20.06 -31.78
CA ILE A 117 -42.98 18.89 -31.13
C ILE A 117 -43.26 18.97 -29.63
N LYS A 118 -44.03 18.02 -29.10
CA LYS A 118 -44.43 17.97 -27.68
C LYS A 118 -44.04 16.66 -26.99
N ARG A 119 -43.78 15.62 -27.77
CA ARG A 119 -43.35 14.30 -27.28
C ARG A 119 -42.28 13.70 -28.20
N VAL A 120 -41.56 12.69 -27.72
CA VAL A 120 -40.47 12.04 -28.46
C VAL A 120 -40.92 11.51 -29.82
N ALA A 121 -42.14 10.96 -29.91
CA ALA A 121 -42.72 10.47 -31.17
C ALA A 121 -42.81 11.55 -32.28
N ASP A 122 -42.91 12.84 -31.92
CA ASP A 122 -43.02 13.94 -32.87
C ASP A 122 -41.67 14.30 -33.54
N LEU A 123 -40.57 13.67 -33.08
CA LEU A 123 -39.23 13.79 -33.67
C LEU A 123 -39.09 12.99 -34.98
N ARG A 124 -40.09 12.18 -35.35
CA ARG A 124 -40.09 11.46 -36.62
C ARG A 124 -40.05 12.44 -37.80
N GLY A 125 -39.07 12.23 -38.68
CA GLY A 125 -38.79 13.06 -39.84
C GLY A 125 -38.20 14.43 -39.51
N LYS A 126 -37.73 14.65 -38.28
CA LYS A 126 -37.13 15.92 -37.83
C LYS A 126 -35.62 15.90 -37.89
N ARG A 127 -35.02 17.09 -37.95
CA ARG A 127 -33.58 17.31 -37.82
C ARG A 127 -33.25 17.61 -36.36
N ILE A 128 -32.45 16.76 -35.74
CA ILE A 128 -32.10 16.87 -34.32
C ILE A 128 -30.66 17.35 -34.22
N GLY A 129 -30.46 18.50 -33.59
CA GLY A 129 -29.14 19.01 -33.25
C GLY A 129 -28.58 18.27 -32.04
N VAL A 130 -27.54 17.46 -32.23
CA VAL A 130 -26.89 16.72 -31.14
C VAL A 130 -25.71 17.54 -30.65
N VAL A 131 -25.80 18.04 -29.41
CA VAL A 131 -24.74 18.84 -28.80
C VAL A 131 -23.64 17.93 -28.28
N GLN A 132 -22.40 18.23 -28.64
CA GLN A 132 -21.23 17.47 -28.25
C GLN A 132 -20.12 18.41 -27.79
N GLU A 133 -19.59 18.20 -26.58
CA GLU A 133 -18.43 18.97 -26.09
C GLU A 133 -17.12 18.56 -26.80
N ILE A 134 -16.99 17.28 -27.16
CA ILE A 134 -15.81 16.74 -27.84
C ILE A 134 -16.08 16.67 -29.34
N VAL A 135 -15.22 17.33 -30.13
CA VAL A 135 -15.26 17.29 -31.61
C VAL A 135 -15.04 15.84 -32.07
N GLY A 136 -15.94 15.31 -32.90
CA GLY A 136 -15.84 13.93 -33.40
C GLY A 136 -16.32 12.86 -32.41
N GLY A 137 -16.88 13.25 -31.26
CA GLY A 137 -17.63 12.33 -30.42
C GLY A 137 -18.82 11.73 -31.18
N HIS A 138 -19.16 10.47 -30.88
CA HIS A 138 -20.35 9.80 -31.44
C HIS A 138 -21.27 9.23 -30.34
N GLY A 139 -20.88 9.36 -29.06
CA GLY A 139 -21.62 8.79 -27.93
C GLY A 139 -23.03 9.37 -27.77
N ASN A 140 -23.21 10.67 -27.98
CA ASN A 140 -24.53 11.30 -27.86
C ASN A 140 -25.45 10.91 -29.03
N VAL A 141 -24.90 10.77 -30.25
CA VAL A 141 -25.66 10.33 -31.42
C VAL A 141 -26.16 8.89 -31.22
N ARG A 142 -25.29 8.00 -30.72
CA ARG A 142 -25.68 6.62 -30.38
C ARG A 142 -26.77 6.57 -29.30
N LEU A 143 -26.61 7.33 -28.22
CA LEU A 143 -27.60 7.37 -27.14
C LEU A 143 -28.96 7.87 -27.64
N LEU A 144 -28.98 8.91 -28.49
CA LEU A 144 -30.20 9.39 -29.13
C LEU A 144 -30.85 8.28 -29.97
N GLY A 145 -30.07 7.56 -30.79
CA GLY A 145 -30.56 6.43 -31.57
C GLY A 145 -31.20 5.34 -30.71
N THR A 146 -30.55 4.98 -29.58
CA THR A 146 -31.09 4.02 -28.62
C THR A 146 -32.42 4.47 -28.02
N ILE A 147 -32.53 5.75 -27.64
CA ILE A 147 -33.76 6.32 -27.11
C ILE A 147 -34.86 6.29 -28.17
N LEU A 148 -34.59 6.79 -29.38
CA LEU A 148 -35.59 6.88 -30.45
C LEU A 148 -36.05 5.51 -30.95
N ALA A 149 -35.17 4.51 -30.94
CA ALA A 149 -35.51 3.13 -31.28
C ALA A 149 -36.54 2.53 -30.32
N GLN A 150 -36.57 2.95 -29.04
CA GLN A 150 -37.61 2.53 -28.09
C GLN A 150 -39.01 3.06 -28.48
N TYR A 151 -39.08 4.13 -29.27
CA TYR A 151 -40.32 4.73 -29.78
C TYR A 151 -40.63 4.35 -31.23
N ASP A 152 -40.04 3.28 -31.75
CA ASP A 152 -40.20 2.83 -33.15
C ASP A 152 -39.80 3.89 -34.20
N ILE A 153 -38.86 4.77 -33.85
CA ILE A 153 -38.23 5.70 -34.77
C ILE A 153 -36.86 5.12 -35.15
N PRO A 154 -36.73 4.49 -36.33
CA PRO A 154 -35.46 3.93 -36.78
C PRO A 154 -34.47 5.05 -37.15
N GLU A 155 -33.19 4.72 -37.31
CA GLU A 155 -32.14 5.68 -37.68
C GLU A 155 -32.41 6.45 -38.98
N GLN A 156 -33.12 5.85 -39.95
CA GLN A 156 -33.53 6.53 -41.18
C GLN A 156 -34.74 7.46 -40.98
N GLY A 157 -35.38 7.39 -39.82
CA GLY A 157 -36.57 8.14 -39.44
C GLY A 157 -36.28 9.54 -38.91
N PHE A 158 -35.03 9.96 -38.79
CA PHE A 158 -34.62 11.29 -38.36
C PHE A 158 -33.27 11.67 -38.99
N ALA A 159 -32.91 12.94 -38.95
CA ALA A 159 -31.60 13.42 -39.36
C ALA A 159 -30.89 14.03 -38.16
N THR A 160 -29.58 13.81 -38.02
CA THR A 160 -28.77 14.42 -36.97
C THR A 160 -27.86 15.49 -37.53
N VAL A 161 -27.68 16.57 -36.77
CA VAL A 161 -26.68 17.61 -37.02
C VAL A 161 -25.84 17.71 -35.77
N THR A 162 -24.54 17.41 -35.86
CA THR A 162 -23.64 17.61 -34.72
C THR A 162 -23.42 19.10 -34.52
N LEU A 163 -23.60 19.57 -33.28
CA LEU A 163 -23.42 20.96 -32.89
C LEU A 163 -22.44 21.06 -31.73
N GLN A 164 -21.58 22.07 -31.78
CA GLN A 164 -20.85 22.51 -30.59
C GLN A 164 -21.75 23.35 -29.67
N PRO A 165 -21.46 23.44 -28.36
CA PRO A 165 -22.28 24.20 -27.41
C PRO A 165 -22.56 25.65 -27.81
N GLY A 166 -21.66 26.30 -28.55
CA GLY A 166 -21.82 27.69 -29.02
C GLY A 166 -22.57 27.84 -30.36
N GLU A 167 -22.90 26.75 -31.04
CA GLU A 167 -23.55 26.78 -32.37
C GLU A 167 -25.07 26.64 -32.30
N VAL A 168 -25.61 26.36 -31.11
CA VAL A 168 -27.02 25.98 -30.88
C VAL A 168 -27.96 27.11 -31.30
N GLU A 169 -27.71 28.34 -30.84
CA GLU A 169 -28.53 29.51 -31.19
C GLU A 169 -28.55 29.77 -32.70
N ALA A 170 -27.38 29.75 -33.34
CA ALA A 170 -27.25 29.99 -34.77
C ALA A 170 -27.93 28.91 -35.61
N ALA A 171 -27.81 27.63 -35.21
CA ALA A 171 -28.47 26.51 -35.87
C ALA A 171 -29.99 26.61 -35.80
N LEU A 172 -30.53 27.05 -34.65
CA LEU A 172 -31.98 27.26 -34.47
C LEU A 172 -32.49 28.46 -35.28
N ARG A 173 -31.79 29.60 -35.24
CA ARG A 173 -32.17 30.78 -36.05
C ARG A 173 -32.16 30.49 -37.54
N ALA A 174 -31.17 29.76 -38.01
CA ALA A 174 -31.07 29.32 -39.41
C ALA A 174 -32.05 28.19 -39.76
N ARG A 175 -32.88 27.72 -38.81
CA ARG A 175 -33.79 26.58 -38.96
C ARG A 175 -33.08 25.36 -39.54
N LYS A 176 -31.83 25.11 -39.13
CA LYS A 176 -31.06 23.92 -39.53
C LYS A 176 -31.49 22.68 -38.76
N VAL A 177 -32.01 22.87 -37.56
CA VAL A 177 -32.48 21.83 -36.65
C VAL A 177 -33.86 22.19 -36.09
N ASP A 178 -34.66 21.17 -35.79
CA ASP A 178 -36.04 21.29 -35.32
C ASP A 178 -36.16 20.95 -33.82
N ALA A 179 -35.18 20.23 -33.26
CA ALA A 179 -35.03 19.92 -31.84
C ALA A 179 -33.54 19.81 -31.48
N ILE A 180 -33.22 19.92 -30.19
CA ILE A 180 -31.87 19.79 -29.64
C ILE A 180 -31.83 18.61 -28.67
N PHE A 181 -30.76 17.84 -28.77
CA PHE A 181 -30.40 16.77 -27.85
C PHE A 181 -29.08 17.08 -27.19
N LEU A 182 -29.04 17.07 -25.87
CA LEU A 182 -27.81 17.20 -25.09
C LEU A 182 -27.77 16.17 -23.97
N VAL A 183 -26.56 15.83 -23.53
CA VAL A 183 -26.32 14.85 -22.45
C VAL A 183 -25.44 15.54 -21.42
N ALA A 184 -26.00 15.91 -20.27
CA ALA A 184 -25.30 16.73 -19.29
C ALA A 184 -25.85 16.53 -17.88
N VAL A 185 -25.10 17.01 -16.88
CA VAL A 185 -25.59 17.16 -15.51
C VAL A 185 -26.49 18.41 -15.49
N PRO A 186 -27.80 18.31 -15.16
CA PRO A 186 -28.73 19.44 -15.33
C PRO A 186 -28.34 20.73 -14.59
N GLN A 187 -27.71 20.61 -13.40
CA GLN A 187 -27.40 21.74 -12.53
C GLN A 187 -26.00 22.32 -12.72
N ILE A 188 -25.13 21.68 -13.51
CA ILE A 188 -23.69 22.01 -13.59
C ILE A 188 -23.21 22.04 -15.04
N GLY A 189 -22.36 23.02 -15.34
CA GLY A 189 -21.69 23.11 -16.64
C GLY A 189 -22.47 23.92 -17.68
N PRO A 190 -22.25 23.68 -18.98
CA PRO A 190 -22.82 24.47 -20.06
C PRO A 190 -24.29 24.14 -20.34
N ALA A 191 -24.90 23.17 -19.63
CA ALA A 191 -26.27 22.75 -19.88
C ALA A 191 -27.24 23.94 -19.84
N SER A 192 -27.20 24.75 -18.76
CA SER A 192 -28.04 25.94 -18.62
C SER A 192 -27.79 26.99 -19.70
N GLU A 193 -26.53 27.16 -20.14
CA GLU A 193 -26.16 28.06 -21.23
C GLU A 193 -26.71 27.57 -22.58
N ILE A 194 -26.63 26.27 -22.85
CA ILE A 194 -27.22 25.65 -24.05
C ILE A 194 -28.75 25.85 -24.02
N ILE A 195 -29.41 25.61 -22.89
CA ILE A 195 -30.85 25.89 -22.75
C ILE A 195 -31.15 27.37 -23.00
N HIS A 196 -30.33 28.28 -22.48
CA HIS A 196 -30.45 29.72 -22.73
C HIS A 196 -30.34 30.06 -24.23
N GLN A 197 -29.37 29.48 -24.94
CA GLN A 197 -29.24 29.62 -26.40
C GLN A 197 -30.43 29.06 -27.17
N ILE A 198 -31.06 27.98 -26.70
CA ILE A 198 -32.31 27.47 -27.30
C ILE A 198 -33.42 28.51 -27.20
N VAL A 199 -33.55 29.15 -26.03
CA VAL A 199 -34.54 30.21 -25.80
C VAL A 199 -34.23 31.42 -26.67
N ALA A 200 -32.97 31.87 -26.73
CA ALA A 200 -32.53 33.00 -27.55
C ALA A 200 -32.68 32.76 -29.06
N GLY A 201 -32.55 31.50 -29.50
CA GLY A 201 -32.77 31.07 -30.88
C GLY A 201 -34.24 31.03 -31.28
N ALA A 202 -35.13 30.68 -30.35
CA ALA A 202 -36.57 30.53 -30.60
C ALA A 202 -37.43 31.77 -30.25
N GLY A 203 -36.96 32.61 -29.32
CA GLY A 203 -37.69 33.76 -28.78
C GLY A 203 -38.89 33.41 -27.88
N LYS A 204 -39.05 32.13 -27.51
CA LYS A 204 -40.17 31.61 -26.70
C LYS A 204 -39.67 30.53 -25.72
N PRO A 205 -40.39 30.26 -24.62
CA PRO A 205 -40.03 29.19 -23.69
C PRO A 205 -39.88 27.84 -24.41
N PRO A 206 -38.80 27.08 -24.15
CA PRO A 206 -38.54 25.81 -24.79
C PRO A 206 -39.49 24.72 -24.29
N VAL A 207 -39.70 23.69 -25.10
CA VAL A 207 -40.51 22.52 -24.74
C VAL A 207 -39.58 21.35 -24.44
N PHE A 208 -39.54 20.91 -23.20
CA PHE A 208 -38.77 19.72 -22.81
C PHE A 208 -39.59 18.46 -23.11
N LEU A 209 -38.93 17.47 -23.72
CA LEU A 209 -39.54 16.21 -24.14
C LEU A 209 -39.13 15.12 -23.13
N PRO A 210 -40.04 14.64 -22.26
CA PRO A 210 -39.74 13.53 -21.35
C PRO A 210 -39.48 12.25 -22.12
N VAL A 211 -38.54 11.43 -21.62
CA VAL A 211 -38.36 10.04 -22.07
C VAL A 211 -39.01 9.14 -21.01
N ALA A 212 -40.35 9.05 -21.04
CA ALA A 212 -41.13 8.33 -20.03
C ALA A 212 -40.81 6.82 -19.97
N GLU A 213 -40.32 6.26 -21.07
CA GLU A 213 -39.94 4.87 -21.21
C GLU A 213 -38.51 4.60 -20.70
N ALA A 214 -37.86 5.55 -20.01
CA ALA A 214 -36.49 5.43 -19.52
C ALA A 214 -36.25 4.19 -18.66
N GLN A 215 -37.21 3.81 -17.81
CA GLN A 215 -37.12 2.57 -17.03
C GLN A 215 -37.08 1.32 -17.91
N ALA A 216 -37.89 1.28 -18.98
CA ALA A 216 -37.89 0.17 -19.94
C ALA A 216 -36.59 0.14 -20.75
N ILE A 217 -36.06 1.30 -21.13
CA ILE A 217 -34.76 1.44 -21.79
C ILE A 217 -33.65 0.88 -20.88
N ALA A 218 -33.63 1.24 -19.60
CA ALA A 218 -32.65 0.75 -18.63
C ALA A 218 -32.71 -0.78 -18.45
N LYS A 219 -33.91 -1.38 -18.52
CA LYS A 219 -34.05 -2.86 -18.49
C LYS A 219 -33.49 -3.54 -19.73
N ARG A 220 -33.55 -2.89 -20.90
CA ARG A 220 -33.02 -3.42 -22.16
C ARG A 220 -31.52 -3.14 -22.33
N TYR A 221 -31.06 -2.02 -21.81
CA TYR A 221 -29.68 -1.56 -21.84
C TYR A 221 -29.23 -1.26 -20.41
N PRO A 222 -28.75 -2.27 -19.66
CA PRO A 222 -28.42 -2.13 -18.23
C PRO A 222 -27.36 -1.07 -17.91
N THR A 223 -26.57 -0.66 -18.91
CA THR A 223 -25.59 0.43 -18.79
C THR A 223 -26.22 1.83 -18.78
N LEU A 224 -27.51 1.94 -19.08
CA LEU A 224 -28.32 3.15 -19.02
C LEU A 224 -29.23 3.10 -17.80
N GLU A 225 -29.55 4.27 -17.26
CA GLU A 225 -30.37 4.39 -16.06
C GLU A 225 -31.57 5.30 -16.29
N SER A 226 -32.60 5.13 -15.48
CA SER A 226 -33.72 6.06 -15.40
C SER A 226 -33.41 7.14 -14.37
N THR A 227 -33.59 8.40 -14.73
CA THR A 227 -33.39 9.53 -13.83
C THR A 227 -34.49 10.57 -14.00
N GLU A 228 -34.71 11.38 -12.98
CA GLU A 228 -35.66 12.49 -13.00
C GLU A 228 -34.88 13.81 -13.08
N ILE A 229 -35.22 14.65 -14.07
CA ILE A 229 -34.78 16.04 -14.09
C ILE A 229 -35.81 16.85 -13.30
N VAL A 230 -35.37 17.40 -12.18
CA VAL A 230 -36.23 18.21 -11.29
C VAL A 230 -36.70 19.51 -11.95
N HIS A 231 -37.82 20.03 -11.45
CA HIS A 231 -38.32 21.35 -11.81
C HIS A 231 -37.24 22.43 -11.65
N GLY A 232 -37.08 23.30 -12.65
CA GLY A 232 -36.13 24.41 -12.58
C GLY A 232 -34.64 24.03 -12.62
N ALA A 233 -34.29 22.78 -12.95
CA ALA A 233 -32.92 22.30 -12.95
C ALA A 233 -31.92 23.14 -13.78
N PHE A 234 -32.39 23.78 -14.86
CA PHE A 234 -31.58 24.64 -15.74
C PHE A 234 -31.73 26.15 -15.43
N GLY A 235 -32.44 26.50 -14.35
CA GLY A 235 -32.72 27.87 -13.94
C GLY A 235 -33.71 28.61 -14.86
N GLY A 236 -33.74 29.95 -14.71
CA GLY A 236 -34.56 30.87 -15.49
C GLY A 236 -35.91 31.23 -14.84
N ASP A 237 -36.53 32.28 -15.38
CA ASP A 237 -37.91 32.71 -15.09
C ASP A 237 -38.68 32.79 -16.41
N PRO A 238 -39.71 31.94 -16.65
CA PRO A 238 -40.19 30.87 -15.77
C PRO A 238 -39.17 29.73 -15.61
N PRO A 239 -39.28 28.92 -14.54
CA PRO A 239 -38.37 27.80 -14.25
C PRO A 239 -38.34 26.76 -15.38
N ARG A 240 -37.14 26.23 -15.65
CA ARG A 240 -36.87 25.30 -16.76
C ARG A 240 -36.25 23.99 -16.25
N PRO A 241 -36.88 22.83 -16.44
CA PRO A 241 -38.22 22.61 -17.00
C PRO A 241 -39.34 23.10 -16.06
N GLU A 242 -40.53 23.36 -16.60
CA GLU A 242 -41.72 23.80 -15.84
C GLU A 242 -42.23 22.73 -14.87
N LYS A 243 -41.99 21.45 -15.17
CA LYS A 243 -42.31 20.32 -14.30
C LYS A 243 -41.13 19.34 -14.31
N ALA A 244 -41.02 18.56 -13.25
CA ALA A 244 -40.09 17.46 -13.26
C ALA A 244 -40.44 16.48 -14.39
N LEU A 245 -39.41 15.89 -15.00
CA LEU A 245 -39.58 14.98 -16.13
C LEU A 245 -38.63 13.80 -16.01
N GLU A 246 -39.13 12.62 -16.37
CA GLU A 246 -38.31 11.41 -16.43
C GLU A 246 -37.50 11.39 -17.73
N THR A 247 -36.27 10.90 -17.62
CA THR A 247 -35.40 10.68 -18.76
C THR A 247 -34.37 9.55 -18.52
N THR A 248 -33.65 9.20 -19.58
CA THR A 248 -32.52 8.27 -19.51
C THR A 248 -31.24 9.00 -19.14
N SER A 249 -30.39 8.41 -18.32
CA SER A 249 -29.04 8.89 -18.02
C SER A 249 -27.95 7.89 -18.37
N VAL A 250 -26.74 8.40 -18.51
CA VAL A 250 -25.50 7.63 -18.69
C VAL A 250 -24.52 8.01 -17.59
N ALA A 251 -23.86 7.03 -17.00
CA ALA A 251 -22.84 7.28 -15.98
C ALA A 251 -21.49 7.54 -16.66
N VAL A 252 -20.75 8.53 -16.16
CA VAL A 252 -19.33 8.72 -16.47
C VAL A 252 -18.53 8.20 -15.29
N LEU A 253 -17.64 7.27 -15.58
CA LEU A 253 -16.97 6.44 -14.60
C LEU A 253 -15.46 6.64 -14.73
N LEU A 254 -14.78 6.66 -13.59
CA LEU A 254 -13.35 6.37 -13.55
C LEU A 254 -13.20 4.85 -13.46
N VAL A 255 -12.61 4.26 -14.49
CA VAL A 255 -12.44 2.82 -14.60
C VAL A 255 -10.97 2.44 -14.61
N GLY A 256 -10.67 1.27 -14.07
CA GLY A 256 -9.35 0.66 -14.07
C GLY A 256 -9.39 -0.75 -14.64
N ARG A 257 -8.21 -1.30 -14.93
CA ARG A 257 -8.06 -2.73 -15.27
C ARG A 257 -8.11 -3.58 -14.01
N ALA A 258 -8.62 -4.80 -14.13
CA ALA A 258 -8.58 -5.81 -13.06
C ALA A 258 -7.16 -6.16 -12.57
N SER A 259 -6.12 -5.84 -13.34
CA SER A 259 -4.73 -6.04 -12.96
C SER A 259 -4.22 -5.05 -11.92
N ILE A 260 -4.94 -3.96 -11.65
CA ILE A 260 -4.55 -3.00 -10.60
C ILE A 260 -4.69 -3.70 -9.24
N PRO A 261 -3.69 -3.58 -8.34
CA PRO A 261 -3.80 -4.16 -7.02
C PRO A 261 -5.04 -3.65 -6.29
N ALA A 262 -5.82 -4.55 -5.68
CA ALA A 262 -7.04 -4.20 -4.95
C ALA A 262 -6.81 -3.11 -3.89
N SER A 263 -5.68 -3.15 -3.19
CA SER A 263 -5.33 -2.09 -2.22
C SER A 263 -5.16 -0.70 -2.85
N VAL A 264 -4.63 -0.62 -4.07
CA VAL A 264 -4.45 0.66 -4.77
C VAL A 264 -5.78 1.18 -5.32
N ALA A 265 -6.62 0.28 -5.85
CA ALA A 265 -7.95 0.64 -6.33
C ALA A 265 -8.88 1.09 -5.20
N GLY A 266 -8.91 0.37 -4.08
CA GLY A 266 -9.70 0.74 -2.91
C GLY A 266 -9.26 2.07 -2.32
N GLU A 267 -7.95 2.28 -2.22
CA GLU A 267 -7.38 3.55 -1.76
C GLU A 267 -7.70 4.72 -2.71
N ALA A 268 -7.69 4.50 -4.02
CA ALA A 268 -8.14 5.50 -4.99
C ALA A 268 -9.63 5.84 -4.78
N THR A 269 -10.50 4.83 -4.66
CA THR A 269 -11.93 5.01 -4.37
C THR A 269 -12.15 5.81 -3.08
N ARG A 270 -11.44 5.43 -2.00
CA ARG A 270 -11.44 6.16 -0.72
C ARG A 270 -11.09 7.62 -0.90
N GLN A 271 -9.97 7.93 -1.55
CA GLN A 271 -9.52 9.31 -1.73
C GLN A 271 -10.50 10.16 -2.54
N PHE A 272 -11.09 9.63 -3.62
CA PHE A 272 -12.10 10.35 -4.39
C PHE A 272 -13.34 10.69 -3.56
N LEU A 273 -13.80 9.75 -2.73
CA LEU A 273 -15.00 9.92 -1.90
C LEU A 273 -14.74 10.82 -0.68
N THR A 274 -13.59 10.64 -0.01
CA THR A 274 -13.20 11.45 1.16
C THR A 274 -12.91 12.90 0.77
N HIS A 275 -12.20 13.12 -0.35
CA HIS A 275 -11.78 14.46 -0.77
C HIS A 275 -12.74 15.14 -1.73
N ARG A 276 -13.96 14.59 -1.89
CA ARG A 276 -14.97 15.09 -2.81
C ARG A 276 -15.20 16.60 -2.70
N SER A 277 -15.34 17.13 -1.48
CA SER A 277 -15.55 18.56 -1.23
C SER A 277 -14.34 19.42 -1.58
N THR A 278 -13.12 18.95 -1.27
CA THR A 278 -11.86 19.61 -1.63
C THR A 278 -11.69 19.69 -3.15
N ILE A 279 -12.01 18.60 -3.86
CA ILE A 279 -12.00 18.59 -5.33
C ILE A 279 -13.08 19.52 -5.89
N ALA A 280 -14.28 19.51 -5.29
CA ALA A 280 -15.40 20.35 -5.71
C ALA A 280 -15.13 21.86 -5.61
N ALA A 281 -14.25 22.28 -4.70
CA ALA A 281 -13.82 23.67 -4.60
C ALA A 281 -13.08 24.16 -5.86
N LEU A 282 -12.38 23.25 -6.56
CA LEU A 282 -11.67 23.55 -7.80
C LEU A 282 -12.48 23.17 -9.06
N ALA A 283 -13.27 22.10 -8.97
CA ALA A 283 -14.08 21.56 -10.05
C ALA A 283 -15.47 21.14 -9.52
N PRO A 284 -16.50 22.02 -9.61
CA PRO A 284 -17.81 21.79 -9.00
C PRO A 284 -18.51 20.49 -9.40
N LEU A 285 -18.19 19.94 -10.58
CA LEU A 285 -18.67 18.66 -11.08
C LEU A 285 -18.40 17.50 -10.10
N ALA A 286 -17.33 17.61 -9.29
CA ALA A 286 -16.96 16.63 -8.28
C ALA A 286 -18.02 16.44 -7.18
N ASN A 287 -18.97 17.36 -7.00
CA ASN A 287 -20.10 17.16 -6.08
C ASN A 287 -20.98 15.95 -6.44
N ASN A 288 -20.92 15.48 -7.69
CA ASN A 288 -21.68 14.32 -8.18
C ASN A 288 -20.86 13.02 -8.11
N ILE A 289 -19.68 13.05 -7.48
CA ILE A 289 -18.90 11.83 -7.28
C ILE A 289 -19.66 10.93 -6.29
N GLU A 290 -19.85 9.69 -6.71
CA GLU A 290 -20.60 8.65 -6.02
C GLU A 290 -19.81 7.35 -5.98
N ALA A 291 -20.08 6.53 -4.97
CA ALA A 291 -19.55 5.19 -4.91
C ALA A 291 -20.12 4.35 -6.07
N PRO A 292 -19.30 3.48 -6.70
CA PRO A 292 -19.80 2.50 -7.66
C PRO A 292 -20.71 1.48 -6.95
N SER A 293 -21.64 0.86 -7.70
CA SER A 293 -22.44 -0.24 -7.15
C SER A 293 -21.55 -1.45 -6.84
N THR A 294 -21.75 -2.05 -5.67
CA THR A 294 -21.09 -3.29 -5.24
C THR A 294 -21.93 -4.54 -5.53
N ASP A 295 -23.09 -4.36 -6.19
CA ASP A 295 -23.98 -5.46 -6.55
C ASP A 295 -23.33 -6.38 -7.60
N LYS A 296 -23.50 -7.69 -7.44
CA LYS A 296 -22.91 -8.68 -8.36
C LYS A 296 -23.52 -8.67 -9.75
N ASP A 297 -24.76 -8.17 -9.86
CA ASP A 297 -25.52 -8.01 -11.09
C ASP A 297 -25.48 -6.57 -11.64
N ALA A 298 -24.62 -5.71 -11.07
CA ALA A 298 -24.37 -4.39 -11.62
C ALA A 298 -23.91 -4.48 -13.08
N ALA A 299 -24.52 -3.66 -13.94
CA ALA A 299 -24.17 -3.61 -15.36
C ALA A 299 -22.71 -3.25 -15.62
N VAL A 300 -22.11 -2.50 -14.69
CA VAL A 300 -20.69 -2.20 -14.67
C VAL A 300 -20.08 -2.79 -13.40
N PRO A 301 -19.23 -3.81 -13.50
CA PRO A 301 -18.62 -4.41 -12.31
C PRO A 301 -17.68 -3.41 -11.64
N ALA A 302 -17.81 -3.24 -10.33
CA ALA A 302 -16.83 -2.50 -9.54
C ALA A 302 -15.53 -3.29 -9.41
N HIS A 303 -14.42 -2.56 -9.28
CA HIS A 303 -13.12 -3.17 -9.03
C HIS A 303 -13.11 -3.79 -7.62
N GLN A 304 -12.46 -4.96 -7.44
CA GLN A 304 -12.49 -5.67 -6.15
C GLN A 304 -12.06 -4.78 -4.98
N GLY A 305 -11.01 -3.98 -5.17
CA GLY A 305 -10.58 -2.98 -4.18
C GLY A 305 -11.63 -1.93 -3.80
N ALA A 306 -12.43 -1.46 -4.77
CA ALA A 306 -13.51 -0.52 -4.51
C ALA A 306 -14.63 -1.19 -3.70
N ILE A 307 -14.98 -2.45 -4.05
CA ILE A 307 -15.93 -3.27 -3.30
C ILE A 307 -15.45 -3.46 -1.86
N ASP A 308 -14.20 -3.87 -1.67
CA ASP A 308 -13.62 -4.12 -0.34
C ASP A 308 -13.66 -2.86 0.53
N PHE A 309 -13.40 -1.67 -0.04
CA PHE A 309 -13.52 -0.40 0.68
C PHE A 309 -14.97 -0.06 1.06
N ILE A 310 -15.89 -0.15 0.11
CA ILE A 310 -17.30 0.24 0.29
C ILE A 310 -18.00 -0.69 1.28
N ASP A 311 -17.75 -1.99 1.18
CA ASP A 311 -18.33 -3.00 2.07
C ASP A 311 -17.61 -3.06 3.43
N GLY A 312 -16.52 -2.32 3.62
CA GLY A 312 -15.72 -2.32 4.85
C GLY A 312 -14.91 -3.61 5.07
N ASN A 313 -14.67 -4.39 4.01
CA ASN A 313 -13.92 -5.65 4.01
C ASN A 313 -12.41 -5.47 3.79
N GLU A 314 -11.88 -4.24 3.89
CA GLU A 314 -10.45 -4.02 3.77
C GLU A 314 -9.66 -4.78 4.83
N ARG A 315 -8.76 -5.67 4.37
CA ARG A 315 -7.84 -6.35 5.27
C ARG A 315 -6.83 -5.36 5.80
N GLY A 316 -6.84 -5.14 7.12
CA GLY A 316 -5.87 -4.31 7.80
C GLY A 316 -4.44 -4.82 7.63
N PHE A 317 -3.46 -3.98 7.92
CA PHE A 317 -2.03 -4.29 7.81
C PHE A 317 -1.65 -5.62 8.50
N PHE A 318 -2.12 -5.83 9.73
CA PHE A 318 -1.84 -7.06 10.48
C PHE A 318 -2.45 -8.29 9.84
N ASP A 319 -3.66 -8.18 9.28
CA ASP A 319 -4.35 -9.29 8.62
C ASP A 319 -3.65 -9.68 7.32
N LYS A 320 -3.18 -8.69 6.55
CA LYS A 320 -2.46 -8.91 5.28
C LYS A 320 -1.05 -9.48 5.46
N TYR A 321 -0.33 -9.07 6.51
CA TYR A 321 1.07 -9.45 6.72
C TYR A 321 1.28 -10.43 7.89
N SER A 322 0.21 -10.98 8.45
CA SER A 322 0.26 -11.94 9.57
C SER A 322 1.27 -13.07 9.32
N ASP A 323 1.24 -13.66 8.13
CA ASP A 323 2.15 -14.74 7.74
C ASP A 323 3.63 -14.31 7.76
N PHE A 324 3.93 -13.08 7.34
CA PHE A 324 5.29 -12.55 7.38
C PHE A 324 5.75 -12.26 8.81
N PHE A 325 4.84 -11.83 9.70
CA PHE A 325 5.16 -11.68 11.12
C PHE A 325 5.48 -13.02 11.77
N TYR A 326 4.68 -14.05 11.51
CA TYR A 326 4.96 -15.41 12.01
C TYR A 326 6.26 -15.96 11.46
N LEU A 327 6.51 -15.79 10.16
CA LEU A 327 7.77 -16.21 9.53
C LEU A 327 8.97 -15.45 10.12
N GLY A 328 8.83 -14.14 10.34
CA GLY A 328 9.83 -13.30 10.97
C GLY A 328 10.13 -13.72 12.41
N ALA A 329 9.10 -14.01 13.20
CA ALA A 329 9.25 -14.50 14.58
C ALA A 329 9.92 -15.88 14.63
N MET A 330 9.58 -16.77 13.69
CA MET A 330 10.20 -18.10 13.57
C MET A 330 11.68 -17.99 13.22
N LEU A 331 12.02 -17.12 12.25
CA LEU A 331 13.39 -16.89 11.83
C LEU A 331 14.20 -16.21 12.94
N ALA A 332 13.63 -15.25 13.65
CA ALA A 332 14.25 -14.61 14.81
C ALA A 332 14.53 -15.63 15.93
N SER A 333 13.61 -16.57 16.18
CA SER A 333 13.80 -17.65 17.15
C SER A 333 14.97 -18.56 16.76
N LEU A 334 15.03 -18.98 15.49
CA LEU A 334 16.12 -19.81 14.97
C LEU A 334 17.48 -19.12 15.09
N LEU A 335 17.54 -17.83 14.73
CA LEU A 335 18.75 -17.00 14.89
C LEU A 335 19.13 -16.83 16.36
N GLY A 336 18.15 -16.60 17.24
CA GLY A 336 18.35 -16.52 18.69
C GLY A 336 18.95 -17.80 19.26
N SER A 337 18.41 -18.97 18.87
CA SER A 337 18.95 -20.26 19.27
C SER A 337 20.37 -20.49 18.75
N ALA A 338 20.67 -20.12 17.49
CA ALA A 338 22.01 -20.24 16.93
C ALA A 338 23.02 -19.34 17.67
N ALA A 339 22.64 -18.11 17.99
CA ALA A 339 23.46 -17.19 18.76
C ALA A 339 23.71 -17.71 20.19
N ALA A 340 22.68 -18.23 20.85
CA ALA A 340 22.81 -18.85 22.17
C ALA A 340 23.72 -20.08 22.14
N ALA A 341 23.60 -20.94 21.13
CA ALA A 341 24.46 -22.12 20.96
C ALA A 341 25.93 -21.74 20.73
N LEU A 342 26.19 -20.70 19.93
CA LEU A 342 27.53 -20.15 19.71
C LEU A 342 28.11 -19.56 21.00
N ALA A 343 27.33 -18.78 21.75
CA ALA A 343 27.74 -18.21 23.04
C ALA A 343 28.06 -19.31 24.07
N SER A 344 27.23 -20.35 24.13
CA SER A 344 27.43 -21.51 25.01
C SER A 344 28.74 -22.24 24.69
N ARG A 345 28.99 -22.58 23.42
CA ARG A 345 30.25 -23.24 23.00
C ARG A 345 31.50 -22.45 23.35
N MET A 346 31.42 -21.12 23.33
CA MET A 346 32.54 -20.27 23.74
C MET A 346 32.78 -20.32 25.25
N ARG A 347 31.73 -20.40 26.07
CA ARG A 347 31.82 -20.47 27.54
C ARG A 347 32.32 -21.83 28.03
N THR A 348 31.93 -22.93 27.38
CA THR A 348 32.38 -24.30 27.75
C THR A 348 33.89 -24.48 27.63
N LYS A 349 34.53 -23.88 26.61
CA LYS A 349 36.00 -23.95 26.44
C LYS A 349 36.77 -23.27 27.58
N THR A 350 36.19 -22.24 28.21
CA THR A 350 36.78 -21.59 29.38
C THR A 350 36.66 -22.49 30.62
N HIS A 351 35.54 -23.20 30.79
CA HIS A 351 35.30 -24.08 31.94
C HIS A 351 36.20 -25.32 31.94
N GLN A 352 36.34 -26.00 30.79
CA GLN A 352 37.19 -27.20 30.68
C GLN A 352 38.66 -26.94 31.03
N ARG A 353 39.18 -25.76 30.72
CA ARG A 353 40.58 -25.41 30.99
C ARG A 353 40.80 -24.98 32.46
N SER A 354 39.77 -24.42 33.09
CA SER A 354 39.73 -24.20 34.54
C SER A 354 39.75 -25.52 35.31
N GLU A 355 38.96 -26.51 34.88
CA GLU A 355 38.94 -27.84 35.49
C GLU A 355 40.32 -28.53 35.39
N GLN A 356 40.98 -28.47 34.22
CA GLN A 356 42.33 -29.01 34.05
C GLN A 356 43.38 -28.35 34.97
N LEU A 357 43.25 -27.05 35.24
CA LEU A 357 44.12 -26.33 36.18
C LEU A 357 43.87 -26.79 37.61
N ILE A 358 42.60 -26.94 38.01
CA ILE A 358 42.23 -27.42 39.35
C ILE A 358 42.72 -28.87 39.55
N GLU A 359 42.53 -29.74 38.56
CA GLU A 359 42.97 -31.13 38.60
C GLU A 359 44.49 -31.24 38.78
N ARG A 360 45.28 -30.50 38.00
CA ARG A 360 46.74 -30.44 38.16
C ARG A 360 47.18 -29.96 39.54
N LEU A 361 46.51 -28.94 40.08
CA LEU A 361 46.83 -28.44 41.43
C LEU A 361 46.48 -29.47 42.52
N LEU A 362 45.39 -30.23 42.33
CA LEU A 362 44.98 -31.30 43.24
C LEU A 362 45.87 -32.55 43.14
N GLU A 363 46.54 -32.79 42.02
CA GLU A 363 47.55 -33.88 41.87
C GLU A 363 48.87 -33.56 42.58
N ILE A 364 49.31 -32.29 42.57
CA ILE A 364 50.55 -31.85 43.23
C ILE A 364 50.45 -31.99 44.75
N LEU A 365 49.27 -31.80 45.34
CA LEU A 365 49.04 -31.85 46.79
C LEU A 365 49.40 -33.20 47.45
N PRO A 366 48.88 -34.37 46.99
CA PRO A 366 49.27 -35.67 47.53
C PRO A 366 50.71 -36.05 47.17
N ALA A 367 51.18 -35.68 45.97
CA ALA A 367 52.55 -35.96 45.53
C ALA A 367 53.60 -35.25 46.41
N ALA A 368 53.35 -33.99 46.77
CA ALA A 368 54.19 -33.21 47.68
C ALA A 368 54.25 -33.82 49.09
N ARG A 369 53.14 -34.37 49.61
CA ARG A 369 53.11 -35.02 50.93
C ARG A 369 53.88 -36.34 50.98
N ALA A 370 53.94 -37.06 49.86
CA ALA A 370 54.62 -38.36 49.75
C ALA A 370 56.10 -38.28 49.37
N ALA A 371 56.61 -37.08 49.03
CA ALA A 371 57.98 -36.88 48.59
C ALA A 371 59.02 -37.37 49.62
N GLN A 372 60.10 -37.98 49.11
CA GLN A 372 61.12 -38.63 49.93
C GLN A 372 62.43 -37.84 50.03
N ASP A 373 62.68 -36.92 49.08
CA ASP A 373 63.85 -36.04 49.09
C ASP A 373 63.49 -34.57 48.80
N VAL A 374 64.36 -33.66 49.24
CA VAL A 374 64.21 -32.21 49.05
C VAL A 374 64.26 -31.82 47.57
N ALA A 375 65.02 -32.57 46.76
CA ALA A 375 65.11 -32.33 45.32
C ALA A 375 63.78 -32.59 44.57
N GLU A 376 62.96 -33.55 45.05
CA GLU A 376 61.62 -33.80 44.50
C GLU A 376 60.67 -32.66 44.86
N LEU A 377 60.74 -32.13 46.10
CA LEU A 377 59.94 -30.97 46.51
C LEU A 377 60.27 -29.73 45.68
N ASP A 378 61.55 -29.49 45.36
CA ASP A 378 61.97 -28.39 44.47
C ASP A 378 61.46 -28.55 43.03
N SER A 379 61.17 -29.79 42.59
CA SER A 379 60.54 -30.02 41.28
C SER A 379 59.05 -29.69 41.31
N TYR A 380 58.33 -30.07 42.36
CA TYR A 380 56.91 -29.74 42.53
C TYR A 380 56.66 -28.25 42.74
N GLU A 381 57.56 -27.54 43.45
CA GLU A 381 57.49 -26.09 43.61
C GLU A 381 57.65 -25.36 42.27
N ARG A 382 58.59 -25.81 41.42
CA ARG A 382 58.76 -25.28 40.06
C ARG A 382 57.55 -25.55 39.17
N GLU A 383 56.94 -26.73 39.29
CA GLU A 383 55.74 -27.09 38.54
C GLU A 383 54.53 -26.25 38.97
N LEU A 384 54.38 -25.99 40.28
CA LEU A 384 53.36 -25.12 40.84
C LEU A 384 53.52 -23.66 40.36
N ASP A 385 54.75 -23.13 40.38
CA ASP A 385 55.03 -21.77 39.92
C ASP A 385 54.83 -21.64 38.40
N GLN A 386 55.16 -22.67 37.62
CA GLN A 386 54.88 -22.70 36.19
C GLN A 386 53.37 -22.71 35.91
N ALA A 387 52.59 -23.46 36.70
CA ALA A 387 51.13 -23.44 36.63
C ALA A 387 50.56 -22.04 36.96
N LEU A 388 51.11 -21.35 37.97
CA LEU A 388 50.75 -19.98 38.35
C LEU A 388 51.10 -18.95 37.27
N VAL A 389 52.28 -19.03 36.67
CA VAL A 389 52.68 -18.13 35.58
C VAL A 389 51.77 -18.34 34.36
N SER A 390 51.46 -19.59 34.04
CA SER A 390 50.54 -19.93 32.94
C SER A 390 49.11 -19.43 33.18
N SER A 391 48.67 -19.33 34.44
CA SER A 391 47.33 -18.86 34.79
C SER A 391 47.21 -17.34 34.79
N VAL A 392 48.26 -16.62 35.25
CA VAL A 392 48.29 -15.15 35.28
C VAL A 392 48.50 -14.54 33.90
N ALA A 393 49.26 -15.22 33.02
CA ALA A 393 49.52 -14.74 31.66
C ALA A 393 48.31 -14.84 30.71
N ASP A 394 47.29 -15.66 31.04
CA ASP A 394 46.12 -15.83 30.19
C ASP A 394 45.03 -14.80 30.51
N LEU A 395 44.85 -13.82 29.61
CA LEU A 395 43.82 -12.78 29.69
C LEU A 395 42.39 -13.34 29.85
N ARG A 396 42.16 -14.62 29.59
CA ARG A 396 40.85 -15.29 29.68
C ARG A 396 40.54 -15.84 31.07
N LEU A 397 41.54 -16.16 31.88
CA LEU A 397 41.37 -16.59 33.27
C LEU A 397 41.04 -15.40 34.19
N ARG A 398 41.36 -14.17 33.77
CA ARG A 398 40.92 -12.92 34.42
C ARG A 398 39.40 -12.73 34.46
N ASN A 399 38.65 -13.40 33.58
CA ASN A 399 37.18 -13.33 33.52
C ASN A 399 36.50 -14.56 34.14
N MET A 400 37.19 -15.30 35.00
CA MET A 400 36.57 -16.39 35.77
C MET A 400 35.54 -15.84 36.77
N ASP A 401 34.47 -16.60 36.98
CA ASP A 401 33.50 -16.30 38.04
C ASP A 401 34.22 -16.32 39.40
N GLY A 402 33.88 -15.39 40.30
CA GLY A 402 34.61 -15.18 41.57
C GLY A 402 34.78 -16.44 42.43
N THR A 403 33.82 -17.36 42.35
CA THR A 403 33.89 -18.67 43.03
C THR A 403 35.02 -19.55 42.50
N ALA A 404 35.22 -19.59 41.18
CA ALA A 404 36.25 -20.42 40.57
C ALA A 404 37.66 -19.89 40.86
N LEU A 405 37.83 -18.56 40.93
CA LEU A 405 39.07 -17.93 41.38
C LEU A 405 39.40 -18.28 42.83
N HIS A 406 38.39 -18.29 43.71
CA HIS A 406 38.56 -18.63 45.13
C HIS A 406 38.99 -20.10 45.33
N VAL A 407 38.44 -21.02 44.55
CA VAL A 407 38.82 -22.45 44.61
C VAL A 407 40.26 -22.66 44.14
N VAL A 408 40.67 -21.98 43.06
CA VAL A 408 42.05 -22.05 42.55
C VAL A 408 43.05 -21.45 43.54
N SER A 409 42.73 -20.30 44.16
CA SER A 409 43.61 -19.71 45.18
C SER A 409 43.74 -20.62 46.40
N LEU A 410 42.64 -21.22 46.85
CA LEU A 410 42.66 -22.15 47.99
C LEU A 410 43.52 -23.39 47.68
N ALA A 411 43.41 -23.96 46.47
CA ALA A 411 44.22 -25.11 46.06
C ALA A 411 45.72 -24.78 46.01
N LEU A 412 46.08 -23.59 45.51
CA LEU A 412 47.46 -23.09 45.48
C LEU A 412 48.04 -22.92 46.89
N ASP A 413 47.28 -22.31 47.80
CA ASP A 413 47.71 -22.09 49.18
C ASP A 413 47.92 -23.42 49.91
N GLN A 414 47.01 -24.38 49.74
CA GLN A 414 47.14 -25.71 50.33
C GLN A 414 48.35 -26.48 49.78
N ALA A 415 48.63 -26.37 48.48
CA ALA A 415 49.80 -27.00 47.87
C ALA A 415 51.12 -26.42 48.41
N ARG A 416 51.22 -25.09 48.54
CA ARG A 416 52.40 -24.43 49.13
C ARG A 416 52.63 -24.83 50.57
N LEU A 417 51.57 -24.84 51.39
CA LEU A 417 51.64 -25.29 52.78
C LEU A 417 52.12 -26.75 52.88
N ALA A 418 51.60 -27.65 52.04
CA ALA A 418 52.01 -29.05 52.02
C ALA A 418 53.50 -29.23 51.66
N ILE A 419 54.01 -28.48 50.68
CA ILE A 419 55.43 -28.48 50.30
C ILE A 419 56.30 -27.98 51.46
N GLN A 420 55.92 -26.86 52.09
CA GLN A 420 56.67 -26.25 53.20
C GLN A 420 56.72 -27.16 54.43
N ASP A 421 55.58 -27.74 54.82
CA ASP A 421 55.49 -28.68 55.94
C ASP A 421 56.36 -29.92 55.68
N ARG A 422 56.27 -30.51 54.47
CA ARG A 422 57.08 -31.69 54.14
C ARG A 422 58.57 -31.36 54.13
N ARG A 423 58.97 -30.22 53.56
CA ARG A 423 60.37 -29.75 53.56
C ARG A 423 60.92 -29.62 54.96
N ARG A 424 60.14 -29.07 55.89
CA ARG A 424 60.51 -28.96 57.30
C ARG A 424 60.74 -30.34 57.92
N THR A 425 59.81 -31.29 57.72
CA THR A 425 59.96 -32.66 58.26
C THR A 425 61.18 -33.40 57.72
N LEU A 426 61.51 -33.23 56.43
CA LEU A 426 62.69 -33.86 55.82
C LEU A 426 64.00 -33.21 56.31
N CYS A 427 64.03 -31.90 56.53
CA CYS A 427 65.18 -31.21 57.13
C CYS A 427 65.42 -31.60 58.59
N GLU A 428 64.34 -31.74 59.39
CA GLU A 428 64.43 -32.21 60.78
C GLU A 428 64.91 -33.67 60.86
N ALA A 429 64.49 -34.53 59.92
CA ALA A 429 64.97 -35.91 59.83
C ALA A 429 66.46 -36.02 59.41
N LYS A 430 66.94 -35.15 58.52
CA LYS A 430 68.37 -35.10 58.12
C LYS A 430 69.28 -34.57 59.25
N GLY A 431 68.79 -33.65 60.08
CA GLY A 431 69.53 -33.12 61.24
C GLY A 431 69.75 -34.13 62.38
N ALA A 432 68.88 -35.15 62.49
CA ALA A 432 69.01 -36.21 63.50
C ALA A 432 70.04 -37.30 63.13
N ALA A 433 70.41 -37.43 61.85
CA ALA A 433 71.28 -38.52 61.36
C ALA A 433 72.79 -38.24 61.52
N THR A 434 73.22 -37.04 61.94
CA THR A 434 74.63 -36.62 62.00
C THR A 434 75.29 -36.68 63.39
N VAL A 435 74.70 -37.36 64.38
CA VAL A 435 75.33 -37.51 65.72
C VAL A 435 75.43 -38.99 66.12
N THR A 436 76.63 -39.57 66.03
CA THR A 436 77.02 -40.80 66.78
C THR A 436 78.56 -40.99 66.77
N PRO A 437 79.17 -41.78 67.69
CA PRO A 437 79.69 -41.40 69.01
C PRO A 437 81.23 -41.41 69.10
N LEU A 438 81.82 -40.74 70.11
CA LEU A 438 83.25 -40.91 70.45
C LEU A 438 83.43 -41.98 71.53
N LYS A 439 84.10 -43.07 71.16
CA LYS A 439 84.63 -44.13 72.05
C LYS A 439 86.15 -44.09 71.97
N ASN A 440 86.84 -44.03 73.12
CA ASN A 440 88.18 -44.59 73.42
C ASN A 440 88.64 -44.10 74.81
N ILE A 441 89.50 -44.74 75.61
CA ILE A 441 90.02 -46.10 75.83
C ILE A 441 90.64 -46.05 77.26
N ARG A 442 90.61 -47.18 78.00
CA ARG A 442 91.23 -47.41 79.33
C ARG A 442 92.75 -47.19 79.34
N ILE A 443 93.35 -46.95 80.52
CA ILE A 443 94.50 -47.71 81.06
C ILE A 443 94.39 -47.80 82.60
N ALA A 444 94.80 -48.93 83.16
CA ALA A 444 94.86 -49.28 84.56
C ALA A 444 96.25 -48.99 85.17
N GLU A 445 96.28 -48.58 86.45
CA GLU A 445 96.95 -49.30 87.55
C GLU A 445 96.15 -49.03 88.83
#